data_AF-A0A316AM18-F1
#
_entry.id   AF-A0A316AM18-F1
#
_cell.length_a   1.000
_cell.length_b   1.000
_cell.length_c   1.000
_cell.angle_alpha   90.00
_cell.angle_beta   90.00
_cell.angle_gamma   90.00
#
_symmetry.space_group_name_H-M   'P 1'
#
loop_
_entity.id
_entity.type
_entity.pdbx_description
1 polymer ?
#
loop_
_entity_poly.entity_id
_entity_poly.type
_entity_poly.pdbx_seq_one_letter_code
_entity_poly.pdbx_strand_id
1 'polypeptide(L)'
;MFAHIFDIKNDKRLSLYLYRLGFGMWLLYLALGAPFAHTYAHYRTDCGVFSFVLMVVSFSISMVYDYFHHYEAYKLKRKWLLISYCLLAGLLYFLEFY
;
A
#
# COMPACT_ATOMS: atom_id res chain seq x y z
N MET A 1 -1.56 -18.85 -20.01
CA MET A 1 -1.90 -19.48 -18.71
C MET A 1 -1.88 -18.49 -17.53
N PHE A 2 -1.00 -17.48 -17.50
CA PHE A 2 -0.97 -16.47 -16.41
C PHE A 2 -2.01 -15.32 -16.54
N ALA A 3 -2.59 -15.11 -17.72
CA ALA A 3 -3.52 -14.00 -17.98
C ALA A 3 -4.82 -14.06 -17.16
N HIS A 4 -5.21 -15.24 -16.68
CA HIS A 4 -6.45 -15.44 -15.91
C HIS A 4 -6.24 -15.35 -14.38
N ILE A 5 -4.99 -15.44 -13.91
CA ILE A 5 -4.66 -15.48 -12.46
C ILE A 5 -4.51 -14.04 -11.91
N PHE A 6 -4.08 -13.10 -12.75
CA PHE A 6 -3.99 -11.67 -12.44
C PHE A 6 -5.01 -10.87 -13.24
N ASP A 7 -6.27 -11.30 -13.24
CA ASP A 7 -7.34 -10.49 -13.82
C ASP A 7 -7.76 -9.38 -12.84
N ILE A 8 -6.88 -8.40 -12.70
CA ILE A 8 -7.06 -7.21 -11.85
C ILE A 8 -8.30 -6.41 -12.29
N LYS A 9 -8.74 -6.59 -13.54
CA LYS A 9 -9.95 -5.93 -14.05
C LYS A 9 -11.22 -6.54 -13.46
N ASN A 10 -11.22 -7.86 -13.22
CA ASN A 10 -12.41 -8.61 -12.85
C ASN A 10 -12.42 -9.09 -11.39
N ASP A 11 -11.30 -9.05 -10.66
CA ASP A 11 -11.26 -9.51 -9.26
C ASP A 11 -10.59 -8.52 -8.30
N LYS A 12 -11.37 -8.01 -7.32
CA LYS A 12 -10.89 -7.09 -6.27
C LYS A 12 -10.03 -7.77 -5.22
N ARG A 13 -10.03 -9.11 -5.14
CA ARG A 13 -9.36 -9.86 -4.07
C ARG A 13 -7.87 -9.53 -3.94
N LEU A 14 -7.19 -9.32 -5.07
CA LEU A 14 -5.77 -8.98 -5.06
C LEU A 14 -5.49 -7.68 -4.29
N SER A 15 -6.26 -6.62 -4.57
CA SER A 15 -6.14 -5.36 -3.81
C SER A 15 -6.38 -5.57 -2.32
N LEU A 16 -7.41 -6.35 -1.95
CA LEU A 16 -7.71 -6.66 -0.55
C LEU A 16 -6.57 -7.42 0.14
N TYR A 17 -5.94 -8.38 -0.54
CA TYR A 17 -4.80 -9.10 0.02
C TYR A 17 -3.58 -8.20 0.19
N LEU A 18 -3.26 -7.36 -0.80
CA LEU A 18 -2.15 -6.41 -0.65
C LEU A 18 -2.43 -5.38 0.45
N TYR A 19 -3.66 -4.91 0.60
CA TYR A 19 -4.05 -4.02 1.70
C TYR A 19 -3.83 -4.70 3.06
N ARG A 20 -4.26 -5.96 3.20
CA ARG A 20 -4.09 -6.74 4.43
C ARG A 20 -2.61 -6.98 4.75
N LEU A 21 -1.78 -7.26 3.74
CA LEU A 21 -0.33 -7.41 3.91
C LEU A 21 0.33 -6.09 4.31
N GLY A 22 -0.05 -4.98 3.68
CA GLY A 22 0.40 -3.64 4.07
C GLY A 22 0.02 -3.32 5.52
N PHE A 23 -1.24 -3.56 5.90
CA PHE A 23 -1.70 -3.39 7.27
C PHE A 23 -0.96 -4.30 8.27
N GLY A 24 -0.64 -5.55 7.89
CA GLY A 24 0.17 -6.44 8.71
C GLY A 24 1.59 -5.90 8.93
N MET A 25 2.22 -5.36 7.88
CA MET A 25 3.52 -4.68 7.98
C MET A 25 3.45 -3.41 8.85
N TRP A 26 2.33 -2.69 8.82
CA TRP A 26 2.09 -1.55 9.72
C TRP A 26 2.00 -1.98 11.19
N LEU A 27 1.33 -3.10 11.48
CA LEU A 27 1.28 -3.64 12.84
C LEU A 27 2.67 -4.08 13.31
N LEU A 28 3.49 -4.64 12.42
CA LEU A 28 4.89 -4.95 12.72
C LEU A 28 5.70 -3.69 13.00
N TYR A 29 5.51 -2.61 12.24
CA TYR A 29 6.12 -1.30 12.52
C TYR A 29 5.79 -0.79 13.93
N LEU A 30 4.53 -0.95 14.38
CA LEU A 30 4.12 -0.57 15.73
C LEU A 30 4.73 -1.49 16.80
N ALA A 31 4.70 -2.82 16.57
CA ALA A 31 5.25 -3.80 17.49
C ALA A 31 6.78 -3.63 17.68
N LEU A 32 7.51 -3.32 16.62
CA LEU A 32 8.94 -3.02 16.65
C LEU A 32 9.28 -1.70 17.36
N GLY A 33 8.28 -0.86 17.65
CA GLY A 33 8.43 0.33 18.49
C GLY A 33 8.40 0.05 19.99
N ALA A 34 8.06 -1.18 20.41
CA ALA A 34 8.02 -1.54 21.83
C ALA A 34 9.44 -1.75 22.39
N PRO A 35 9.68 -1.42 23.68
CA PRO A 35 11.01 -1.51 24.31
C PRO A 35 11.59 -2.93 24.32
N PHE A 36 10.75 -3.97 24.22
CA PHE A 36 11.17 -5.36 24.12
C PHE A 36 11.80 -5.72 22.76
N ALA A 37 11.49 -4.98 21.70
CA ALA A 37 11.93 -5.27 20.34
C ALA A 37 13.16 -4.43 19.91
N HIS A 38 13.90 -3.86 20.86
CA HIS A 38 14.99 -2.92 20.61
C HIS A 38 16.10 -3.50 19.71
N THR A 39 16.31 -4.82 19.75
CA THR A 39 17.27 -5.55 18.89
C THR A 39 16.89 -5.51 17.40
N TYR A 40 15.60 -5.36 17.09
CA TYR A 40 15.05 -5.32 15.72
C TYR A 40 14.58 -3.91 15.32
N ALA A 41 14.85 -2.90 16.15
CA ALA A 41 14.43 -1.52 15.91
C ALA A 41 14.96 -0.95 14.57
N HIS A 42 16.08 -1.47 14.07
CA HIS A 42 16.63 -1.10 12.75
C HIS A 42 15.67 -1.42 11.60
N TYR A 43 14.90 -2.51 11.67
CA TYR A 43 13.95 -2.90 10.60
C TYR A 43 12.62 -2.15 10.67
N ARG A 44 12.42 -1.34 11.72
CA ARG A 44 11.16 -0.64 11.94
C ARG A 44 10.86 0.31 10.78
N THR A 45 11.80 1.16 10.41
CA THR A 45 11.65 2.12 9.30
C THR A 45 11.32 1.40 7.99
N ASP A 46 12.04 0.32 7.68
CA ASP A 46 11.80 -0.48 6.47
C ASP A 46 10.39 -1.09 6.45
N CYS A 47 9.92 -1.64 7.58
CA CYS A 47 8.55 -2.16 7.70
C CYS A 47 7.50 -1.07 7.50
N GLY A 48 7.74 0.14 8.03
CA GLY A 48 6.84 1.28 7.85
C GLY A 48 6.75 1.71 6.38
N VAL A 49 7.89 1.79 5.69
CA VAL A 49 7.96 2.11 4.27
C VAL A 49 7.29 1.04 3.43
N PHE A 50 7.61 -0.24 3.65
CA PHE A 50 7.01 -1.36 2.92
C PHE A 50 5.50 -1.43 3.12
N SER A 51 5.02 -1.21 4.33
CA SER A 51 3.58 -1.09 4.62
C SER A 51 2.93 -0.03 3.75
N PHE A 52 3.50 1.17 3.74
CA PHE A 52 2.92 2.29 3.02
C PHE A 52 2.93 2.06 1.50
N VAL A 53 4.03 1.53 0.96
CA VAL A 53 4.13 1.10 -0.44
C VAL A 53 3.05 0.08 -0.79
N LEU A 54 2.88 -0.98 0.01
CA LEU A 54 1.90 -2.03 -0.23
C LEU A 54 0.46 -1.49 -0.19
N MET A 55 0.15 -0.56 0.72
CA MET A 55 -1.17 0.07 0.79
C MET A 55 -1.45 0.95 -0.44
N VAL A 56 -0.48 1.72 -0.92
CA VAL A 56 -0.61 2.54 -2.15
C VAL A 56 -0.76 1.66 -3.39
N VAL A 57 0.01 0.57 -3.49
CA VAL A 57 -0.10 -0.39 -4.61
C VAL A 57 -1.46 -1.09 -4.57
N SER A 58 -1.90 -1.54 -3.41
CA SER A 58 -3.26 -2.07 -3.22
C SER A 58 -4.34 -1.11 -3.71
N PHE A 59 -4.24 0.17 -3.30
CA PHE A 59 -5.19 1.19 -3.71
C PHE A 59 -5.19 1.39 -5.23
N SER A 60 -4.01 1.36 -5.85
CA SER A 60 -3.84 1.47 -7.30
C SER A 60 -4.43 0.28 -8.06
N ILE A 61 -4.29 -0.94 -7.53
CA ILE A 61 -4.89 -2.16 -8.10
C ILE A 61 -6.42 -2.10 -7.99
N SER A 62 -6.96 -1.65 -6.85
CA SER A 62 -8.41 -1.48 -6.66
C SER A 62 -9.02 -0.50 -7.67
N MET A 63 -8.24 0.52 -8.06
CA MET A 63 -8.64 1.53 -9.03
C MET A 63 -8.75 1.01 -10.46
N VAL A 64 -7.93 0.02 -10.83
CA VAL A 64 -8.02 -0.63 -12.14
C VAL A 64 -9.36 -1.34 -12.27
N TYR A 65 -9.80 -2.08 -11.24
CA TYR A 65 -11.14 -2.68 -11.24
C TYR A 65 -12.23 -1.61 -11.37
N ASP A 66 -12.17 -0.56 -10.53
CA ASP A 66 -13.22 0.47 -10.50
C ASP A 66 -13.28 1.26 -11.83
N TYR A 67 -12.17 1.38 -12.55
CA TYR A 67 -12.15 1.99 -13.89
C TYR A 67 -13.04 1.22 -14.89
N PHE A 68 -13.00 -0.12 -14.86
CA PHE A 68 -13.75 -0.95 -15.81
C PHE A 68 -15.21 -1.17 -15.41
N HIS A 69 -15.52 -1.22 -14.11
CA HIS A 69 -16.86 -1.56 -13.63
C HIS A 69 -17.65 -0.38 -13.04
N HIS A 70 -16.98 0.66 -12.50
CA HIS A 70 -17.62 1.76 -11.77
C HIS A 70 -16.91 3.11 -12.01
N TYR A 71 -16.98 3.61 -13.24
CA TYR A 71 -16.24 4.80 -13.68
C TYR A 71 -16.45 6.07 -12.84
N GLU A 72 -17.64 6.29 -12.29
CA GLU A 72 -17.92 7.45 -11.42
C GLU A 72 -17.21 7.33 -10.06
N ALA A 73 -17.12 6.12 -9.49
CA ALA A 73 -16.33 5.87 -8.28
C ALA A 73 -14.83 6.03 -8.55
N TYR A 74 -14.37 5.64 -9.74
CA TYR A 74 -12.98 5.84 -10.18
C TYR A 74 -12.60 7.33 -10.23
N LYS A 75 -13.45 8.20 -10.81
CA LYS A 75 -13.18 9.65 -10.87
C LYS A 75 -12.91 10.26 -9.50
N LEU A 76 -13.71 9.89 -8.50
CA LEU A 76 -13.55 10.39 -7.13
C LEU A 76 -12.25 9.87 -6.51
N LYS A 77 -12.02 8.56 -6.59
CA LYS A 77 -10.85 7.91 -5.98
C LYS A 77 -9.52 8.29 -6.65
N ARG A 78 -9.53 8.74 -7.92
CA ARG A 78 -8.32 9.17 -8.64
C ARG A 78 -7.62 10.35 -7.97
N LYS A 79 -8.38 11.28 -7.38
CA LYS A 79 -7.82 12.42 -6.65
C LYS A 79 -7.07 11.95 -5.41
N TRP A 80 -7.66 11.01 -4.67
CA TRP A 80 -7.06 10.40 -3.47
C TRP A 80 -5.80 9.60 -3.79
N LEU A 81 -5.77 8.93 -4.94
CA LEU A 81 -4.59 8.19 -5.40
C LEU A 81 -3.39 9.12 -5.62
N LEU A 82 -3.62 10.26 -6.26
CA LEU A 82 -2.58 11.26 -6.48
C LEU A 82 -2.05 11.83 -5.16
N ILE A 83 -2.94 12.12 -4.21
CA ILE A 83 -2.55 12.55 -2.85
C ILE A 83 -1.71 11.47 -2.16
N SER A 84 -2.11 10.20 -2.25
CA SER A 84 -1.36 9.09 -1.64
C SER A 84 0.03 8.91 -2.25
N TYR A 85 0.20 9.16 -3.55
CA TYR A 85 1.52 9.16 -4.20
C TYR A 85 2.38 10.34 -3.77
N CYS A 86 1.81 11.55 -3.64
CA CYS A 86 2.55 12.69 -3.13
C CYS A 86 3.02 12.46 -1.69
N LEU A 87 2.17 11.87 -0.84
CA LEU A 87 2.56 11.46 0.51
C LEU A 87 3.66 10.40 0.49
N LEU A 88 3.57 9.40 -0.40
CA LEU A 88 4.61 8.36 -0.55
C LEU A 88 5.94 8.96 -0.97
N ALA A 89 5.93 9.83 -1.97
CA ALA A 89 7.13 10.50 -2.44
C ALA A 89 7.76 11.38 -1.36
N GLY A 90 6.95 12.14 -0.61
CA GLY A 90 7.42 12.94 0.50
C GLY A 90 8.01 12.10 1.64
N LEU A 91 7.36 10.98 1.97
CA LEU A 91 7.81 10.06 3.03
C LEU A 91 9.12 9.37 2.64
N LEU A 92 9.24 8.89 1.39
CA LEU A 92 10.48 8.32 0.87
C LEU A 92 11.61 9.35 0.80
N TYR A 93 11.31 10.57 0.34
CA TYR A 93 12.30 11.65 0.30
C TYR A 93 12.81 11.98 1.70
N PHE A 94 11.91 12.08 2.69
CA PHE A 94 12.32 12.33 4.07
C PHE A 94 13.20 11.19 4.62
N LEU A 95 12.85 9.92 4.37
CA LEU A 95 13.63 8.77 4.84
C LEU A 95 15.00 8.59 4.14
N GLU A 96 15.09 8.93 2.86
CA GLU A 96 16.34 8.77 2.09
C GLU A 96 17.34 9.91 2.37
N PHE A 97 16.84 11.13 2.62
CA PHE A 97 17.66 12.35 2.68
C PHE A 97 17.76 13.00 4.08
N TYR A 98 17.12 12.45 5.12
CA TYR A 98 17.18 12.96 6.50
C TYR A 98 17.47 11.83 7.50
#